data_AF-A0A2S9Y078-F1
#
_entry.id   AF-A0A2S9Y078-F1
#
_cell.length_a   1.000
_cell.length_b   1.000
_cell.length_c   1.000
_cell.angle_alpha   90.00
_cell.angle_beta   90.00
_cell.angle_gamma   90.00
#
_symmetry.space_group_name_H-M   'P 1'
#
loop_
_entity.id
_entity.type
_entity.pdbx_description
1 polymer ?
#
loop_
_entity_poly.entity_id
_entity_poly.type
_entity_poly.pdbx_seq_one_letter_code
_entity_poly.pdbx_strand_id
1 'polypeptide(L)'
;MTETPTPQTQLPDALRSFAERNILRRDYARVVLEQEGTMRLQPNASWRPFTAEQWTSAREVAFCWHARVKMAPFVTMVIDDAFEGGHGRLDVKLWGRLPVAHDDGPELDRGEAMRYLAELPWNPAALLTNPELRFAEGPEGSVRVWTGDPRTYVDAHLDEAGDIVRTYSETRSMGDAGPAPWEGRFSDYADLGGLRVPCRGEVSWLLPEGRFEYWRGEITSLKCES
;
A
#
# COMPACT_ATOMS: atom_id res chain seq x y z
N MET A 1 -20.75 -13.98 -15.38
CA MET A 1 -20.87 -12.58 -15.79
C MET A 1 -20.68 -11.76 -14.53
N THR A 2 -19.47 -11.29 -14.28
CA THR A 2 -19.19 -10.38 -13.17
C THR A 2 -19.78 -9.03 -13.55
N GLU A 3 -20.81 -8.58 -12.82
CA GLU A 3 -21.36 -7.24 -12.98
C GLU A 3 -20.24 -6.23 -12.73
N THR A 4 -20.01 -5.33 -13.68
CA THR A 4 -19.15 -4.18 -13.44
C THR A 4 -19.87 -3.31 -12.41
N PRO A 5 -19.29 -3.08 -11.22
CA PRO A 5 -19.95 -2.30 -10.19
C PRO A 5 -20.22 -0.88 -10.71
N THR A 6 -21.42 -0.36 -10.39
CA THR A 6 -21.83 0.97 -10.84
C THR A 6 -20.94 2.01 -10.14
N PRO A 7 -20.26 2.91 -10.87
CA PRO A 7 -19.40 3.92 -10.26
C PRO A 7 -20.20 4.83 -9.33
N GLN A 8 -19.79 4.93 -8.06
CA GLN A 8 -20.29 5.96 -7.15
C GLN A 8 -19.29 7.13 -7.16
N THR A 9 -19.77 8.33 -7.45
CA THR A 9 -18.94 9.54 -7.41
C THR A 9 -18.71 10.04 -5.97
N GLN A 10 -19.50 9.55 -5.02
CA GLN A 10 -19.47 9.97 -3.63
C GLN A 10 -18.77 8.92 -2.77
N LEU A 11 -17.87 9.38 -1.88
CA LEU A 11 -17.22 8.54 -0.88
C LEU A 11 -18.25 7.80 -0.03
N PRO A 12 -18.23 6.45 0.01
CA PRO A 12 -19.14 5.64 0.81
C PRO A 12 -19.01 5.92 2.31
N ASP A 13 -20.13 5.83 3.03
CA ASP A 13 -20.22 6.19 4.45
C ASP A 13 -19.28 5.37 5.34
N ALA A 14 -19.01 4.11 4.99
CA ALA A 14 -18.06 3.25 5.71
C ALA A 14 -16.63 3.83 5.66
N LEU A 15 -16.15 4.23 4.48
CA LEU A 15 -14.82 4.83 4.33
C LEU A 15 -14.76 6.27 4.85
N ARG A 16 -15.87 7.03 4.75
CA ARG A 16 -15.98 8.34 5.39
C ARG A 16 -15.83 8.23 6.90
N SER A 17 -16.59 7.34 7.52
CA SER A 17 -16.57 7.10 8.97
C SER A 17 -15.19 6.61 9.43
N PHE A 18 -14.57 5.71 8.66
CA PHE A 18 -13.20 5.29 8.89
C PHE A 18 -12.24 6.48 8.87
N ALA A 19 -12.29 7.32 7.83
CA ALA A 19 -11.38 8.45 7.70
C ALA A 19 -11.56 9.47 8.83
N GLU A 20 -12.81 9.88 9.10
CA GLU A 20 -13.13 10.87 10.13
C GLU A 20 -12.73 10.40 11.53
N ARG A 21 -12.86 9.11 11.84
CA ARG A 21 -12.41 8.54 13.11
C ARG A 21 -10.89 8.52 13.24
N ASN A 22 -10.17 8.27 12.15
CA ASN A 22 -8.73 8.01 12.18
C ASN A 22 -7.87 9.29 11.96
N ILE A 23 -8.48 10.43 11.68
CA ILE A 23 -7.80 11.73 11.55
C ILE A 23 -7.93 12.52 12.86
N LEU A 24 -6.88 12.51 13.69
CA LEU A 24 -6.85 13.25 14.96
C LEU A 24 -6.27 14.66 14.79
N ARG A 25 -5.37 14.83 13.81
CA ARG A 25 -4.80 16.11 13.36
C ARG A 25 -5.29 16.41 11.95
N ARG A 26 -5.87 17.60 11.76
CA ARG A 26 -6.32 18.10 10.46
C ARG A 26 -5.21 18.86 9.73
N ASP A 27 -5.45 19.15 8.45
CA ASP A 27 -4.66 20.07 7.62
C ASP A 27 -3.20 19.65 7.37
N TYR A 28 -3.03 18.44 6.86
CA TYR A 28 -1.76 17.94 6.36
C TYR A 28 -1.87 17.56 4.87
N ALA A 29 -0.75 17.65 4.15
CA ALA A 29 -0.67 17.29 2.74
C ALA A 29 -0.07 15.90 2.53
N ARG A 30 0.77 15.42 3.46
CA ARG A 30 1.38 14.09 3.40
C ARG A 30 1.59 13.48 4.78
N VAL A 31 1.66 12.15 4.81
CA VAL A 31 2.13 11.37 5.96
C VAL A 31 3.56 10.92 5.66
N VAL A 32 4.44 11.00 6.64
CA VAL A 32 5.77 10.38 6.60
C VAL A 32 5.85 9.36 7.74
N LEU A 33 6.26 8.14 7.42
CA LEU A 33 6.34 7.03 8.36
C LEU A 33 7.70 6.35 8.31
N GLU A 34 8.14 5.86 9.47
CA GLU A 34 9.30 4.99 9.60
C GLU A 34 8.82 3.57 9.88
N GLN A 35 9.51 2.59 9.30
CA GLN A 35 9.15 1.19 9.37
C GLN A 35 10.35 0.33 9.73
N GLU A 36 10.08 -0.70 10.51
CA GLU A 36 10.99 -1.83 10.69
C GLU A 36 10.25 -3.14 10.42
N GLY A 37 10.94 -4.14 9.88
CA GLY A 37 10.27 -5.39 9.58
C GLY A 37 11.16 -6.43 8.95
N THR A 38 10.52 -7.40 8.28
CA THR A 38 11.21 -8.42 7.53
C THR A 38 10.55 -8.65 6.18
N MET A 39 11.36 -9.01 5.18
CA MET A 39 10.89 -9.40 3.86
C MET A 39 11.62 -10.65 3.35
N ARG A 40 11.01 -11.39 2.42
CA ARG A 40 11.64 -12.51 1.72
C ARG A 40 11.26 -12.50 0.24
N LEU A 41 12.20 -12.90 -0.61
CA LEU A 41 12.04 -12.78 -2.07
C LEU A 41 11.29 -13.96 -2.70
N GLN A 42 11.22 -15.10 -2.00
CA GLN A 42 10.60 -16.34 -2.48
C GLN A 42 9.96 -17.09 -1.31
N PRO A 43 8.97 -17.98 -1.56
CA PRO A 43 8.26 -18.71 -0.49
C PRO A 43 9.17 -19.44 0.50
N ASN A 44 10.26 -20.04 0.02
CA ASN A 44 11.20 -20.81 0.85
C ASN A 44 12.48 -20.05 1.23
N ALA A 45 12.55 -18.75 0.91
CA ALA A 45 13.71 -17.93 1.24
C ALA A 45 13.69 -17.49 2.72
N SER A 46 14.88 -17.25 3.28
CA SER A 46 15.02 -16.69 4.61
C SER A 46 14.49 -15.25 4.67
N TRP A 47 13.81 -14.93 5.77
CA TRP A 47 13.42 -13.56 6.12
C TRP A 47 14.66 -12.68 6.33
N ARG A 48 14.62 -11.48 5.75
CA ARG A 48 15.68 -10.47 5.82
C ARG A 48 15.13 -9.24 6.53
N PRO A 49 15.78 -8.75 7.59
CA PRO A 49 15.31 -7.55 8.26
C PRO A 49 15.51 -6.32 7.37
N PHE A 50 14.58 -5.38 7.46
CA PHE A 50 14.66 -4.11 6.78
C PHE A 50 14.28 -2.95 7.72
N THR A 51 14.75 -1.77 7.36
CA THR A 51 14.25 -0.47 7.86
C THR A 51 13.84 0.37 6.66
N ALA A 52 12.78 1.17 6.76
CA ALA A 52 12.36 2.05 5.68
C ALA A 52 11.80 3.38 6.18
N GLU A 53 11.87 4.38 5.31
CA GLU A 53 11.13 5.63 5.43
C GLU A 53 10.18 5.73 4.23
N GLN A 54 8.95 6.15 4.46
CA GLN A 54 7.98 6.38 3.40
C GLN A 54 7.30 7.72 3.58
N TRP A 55 7.04 8.43 2.49
CA TRP A 55 6.01 9.47 2.48
C TRP A 55 4.87 9.09 1.53
N THR A 56 3.65 9.49 1.87
CA THR A 56 2.45 9.30 1.03
C THR A 56 1.59 10.56 1.02
N SER A 57 1.13 10.95 -0.17
CA SER A 57 0.31 12.16 -0.38
C SER A 57 -1.15 11.92 0.00
N ALA A 58 -1.76 12.92 0.65
CA ALA A 58 -3.20 12.95 0.93
C ALA A 58 -4.02 13.55 -0.23
N ARG A 59 -3.37 14.18 -1.22
CA ARG A 59 -4.07 14.95 -2.27
C ARG A 59 -3.89 14.37 -3.67
N GLU A 60 -2.90 13.50 -3.83
CA GLU A 60 -2.52 12.91 -5.11
C GLU A 60 -2.23 11.43 -4.87
N VAL A 61 -2.42 10.60 -5.88
CA VAL A 61 -1.92 9.23 -5.89
C VAL A 61 -0.41 9.31 -6.05
N ALA A 62 0.29 9.44 -4.93
CA ALA A 62 1.74 9.58 -4.90
C ALA A 62 2.35 9.10 -3.58
N PHE A 63 3.48 8.41 -3.68
CA PHE A 63 4.29 8.01 -2.52
C PHE A 63 5.75 7.81 -2.94
N CYS A 64 6.64 7.78 -1.95
CA CYS A 64 7.99 7.26 -2.12
C CYS A 64 8.40 6.48 -0.87
N TRP A 65 8.97 5.31 -1.07
CA TRP A 65 9.44 4.37 -0.09
C TRP A 65 10.92 4.10 -0.31
N HIS A 66 11.73 4.38 0.70
CA HIS A 66 13.17 4.13 0.71
C HIS A 66 13.51 3.11 1.78
N ALA A 67 14.00 1.94 1.38
CA ALA A 67 14.29 0.85 2.30
C ALA A 67 15.73 0.37 2.24
N ARG A 68 16.20 -0.15 3.38
CA ARG A 68 17.47 -0.82 3.54
C ARG A 68 17.23 -2.23 4.06
N VAL A 69 17.62 -3.23 3.28
CA VAL A 69 17.40 -4.65 3.55
C VAL A 69 18.75 -5.32 3.81
N LYS A 70 18.87 -6.01 4.95
CA LYS A 70 20.11 -6.72 5.32
C LYS A 70 20.14 -8.10 4.67
N MET A 71 20.90 -8.24 3.58
CA MET A 71 21.01 -9.50 2.83
C MET A 71 21.98 -10.49 3.50
N ALA A 72 23.10 -9.99 4.02
CA ALA A 72 24.12 -10.76 4.74
C ALA A 72 24.93 -9.80 5.64
N PRO A 73 25.83 -10.28 6.52
CA PRO A 73 26.78 -9.40 7.20
C PRO A 73 27.51 -8.50 6.20
N PHE A 74 27.47 -7.18 6.43
CA PHE A 74 28.05 -6.15 5.55
C PHE A 74 27.46 -6.02 4.13
N VAL A 75 26.40 -6.77 3.80
CA VAL A 75 25.71 -6.69 2.52
C VAL A 75 24.32 -6.10 2.72
N THR A 76 24.12 -4.88 2.23
CA THR A 76 22.84 -4.16 2.31
C THR A 76 22.31 -3.92 0.91
N MET A 77 21.04 -4.24 0.70
CA MET A 77 20.29 -3.87 -0.49
C MET A 77 19.47 -2.62 -0.16
N VAL A 78 19.47 -1.66 -1.08
CA VAL A 78 18.68 -0.43 -1.00
C VAL A 78 17.60 -0.53 -2.06
N ILE A 79 16.36 -0.21 -1.69
CA ILE A 79 15.22 -0.20 -2.59
C ILE A 79 14.62 1.21 -2.54
N ASP A 80 14.54 1.86 -3.69
CA ASP A 80 13.76 3.08 -3.90
C ASP A 80 12.53 2.67 -4.73
N ASP A 81 11.35 2.74 -4.13
CA ASP A 81 10.07 2.45 -4.78
C ASP A 81 9.17 3.68 -4.68
N ALA A 82 8.69 4.20 -5.80
CA ALA A 82 7.96 5.46 -5.83
C ALA A 82 6.89 5.47 -6.92
N PHE A 83 5.86 6.27 -6.70
CA PHE A 83 4.89 6.65 -7.71
C PHE A 83 4.65 8.15 -7.62
N GLU A 84 4.99 8.89 -8.66
CA GLU A 84 4.88 10.35 -8.69
C GLU A 84 4.49 10.81 -10.11
N GLY A 85 3.54 11.74 -10.22
CA GLY A 85 3.14 12.29 -11.52
C GLY A 85 2.59 11.25 -12.51
N GLY A 86 2.03 10.15 -12.02
CA GLY A 86 1.51 9.05 -12.83
C GLY A 86 2.54 8.00 -13.25
N HIS A 87 3.77 8.09 -12.75
CA HIS A 87 4.87 7.19 -13.11
C HIS A 87 5.45 6.47 -11.89
N GLY A 88 5.52 5.15 -11.98
CA GLY A 88 6.18 4.26 -11.05
C GLY A 88 7.68 4.20 -11.31
N ARG A 89 8.47 4.01 -10.26
CA ARG A 89 9.91 3.76 -10.33
C ARG A 89 10.30 2.77 -9.26
N LEU A 90 10.90 1.67 -9.68
CA LEU A 90 11.48 0.68 -8.77
C LEU A 90 12.99 0.54 -9.06
N ASP A 91 13.81 1.07 -8.16
CA ASP A 91 15.26 0.94 -8.22
C ASP A 91 15.78 0.07 -7.07
N VAL A 92 16.44 -1.02 -7.40
CA VAL A 92 17.11 -1.90 -6.43
C VAL A 92 18.61 -1.78 -6.60
N LYS A 93 19.34 -1.41 -5.54
CA LYS A 93 20.79 -1.19 -5.55
C LYS A 93 21.49 -1.97 -4.44
N LEU A 94 22.57 -2.69 -4.75
CA LEU A 94 23.46 -3.31 -3.77
C LEU A 94 24.46 -2.28 -3.23
N TRP A 95 24.63 -2.24 -1.91
CA TRP A 95 25.37 -1.21 -1.16
C TRP A 95 24.93 0.24 -1.51
N GLY A 96 23.72 0.40 -2.05
CA GLY A 96 23.20 1.70 -2.51
C GLY A 96 23.91 2.28 -3.74
N ARG A 97 24.76 1.50 -4.43
CA ARG A 97 25.60 1.99 -5.53
C ARG A 97 25.56 1.12 -6.78
N LEU A 98 25.47 -0.21 -6.63
CA LEU A 98 25.48 -1.14 -7.75
C LEU A 98 24.04 -1.49 -8.13
N PRO A 99 23.53 -1.12 -9.31
CA PRO A 99 22.16 -1.46 -9.71
C PRO A 99 21.98 -2.98 -9.80
N VAL A 100 20.86 -3.49 -9.30
CA VAL A 100 20.46 -4.91 -9.28
C VAL A 100 19.22 -5.12 -10.14
N ALA A 101 18.23 -4.24 -10.00
CA ALA A 101 17.02 -4.23 -10.80
C ALA A 101 16.58 -2.78 -10.99
N HIS A 102 15.99 -2.51 -12.15
CA HIS A 102 15.32 -1.28 -12.50
C HIS A 102 14.08 -1.68 -13.30
N ASP A 103 12.94 -1.11 -12.97
CA ASP A 103 11.70 -1.34 -13.69
C ASP A 103 10.97 0.00 -13.85
N ASP A 104 10.30 0.15 -15.00
CA ASP A 104 9.49 1.32 -15.36
C ASP A 104 8.37 0.94 -16.35
N GLY A 105 7.45 1.87 -16.57
CA GLY A 105 6.43 1.76 -17.61
C GLY A 105 5.06 1.32 -17.11
N PRO A 106 4.09 1.13 -18.03
CA PRO A 106 2.66 1.15 -17.69
C PRO A 106 2.21 0.05 -16.72
N GLU A 107 2.89 -1.10 -16.73
CA GLU A 107 2.56 -2.20 -15.82
C GLU A 107 3.06 -1.92 -14.40
N LEU A 108 4.25 -1.33 -14.26
CA LEU A 108 4.76 -0.86 -12.97
C LEU A 108 3.93 0.32 -12.45
N ASP A 109 3.62 1.29 -13.31
CA ASP A 109 2.76 2.44 -12.98
C ASP A 109 1.45 1.97 -12.34
N ARG A 110 0.83 0.93 -12.92
CA ARG A 110 -0.38 0.31 -12.39
C ARG A 110 -0.14 -0.38 -11.05
N GLY A 111 0.94 -1.15 -10.92
CA GLY A 111 1.32 -1.82 -9.68
C GLY A 111 1.55 -0.85 -8.53
N GLU A 112 2.20 0.28 -8.78
CA GLU A 112 2.49 1.27 -7.75
C GLU A 112 1.28 2.16 -7.41
N ALA A 113 0.44 2.49 -8.38
CA ALA A 113 -0.86 3.07 -8.08
C ALA A 113 -1.71 2.13 -7.19
N MET A 114 -1.72 0.82 -7.47
CA MET A 114 -2.39 -0.17 -6.61
C MET A 114 -1.74 -0.29 -5.22
N ARG A 115 -0.42 -0.10 -5.12
CA ARG A 115 0.29 -0.05 -3.83
C ARG A 115 -0.18 1.15 -3.00
N TYR A 116 -0.24 2.34 -3.60
CA TYR A 116 -0.79 3.53 -2.94
C TYR A 116 -2.21 3.28 -2.39
N LEU A 117 -3.09 2.69 -3.21
CA LEU A 117 -4.46 2.39 -2.81
C LEU A 117 -4.52 1.39 -1.65
N ALA A 118 -3.66 0.37 -1.66
CA ALA A 118 -3.60 -0.62 -0.59
C ALA A 118 -3.17 -0.02 0.76
N GLU A 119 -2.40 1.07 0.72
CA GLU A 119 -1.80 1.72 1.89
C GLU A 119 -2.61 2.90 2.44
N LEU A 120 -3.82 3.15 1.90
CA LEU A 120 -4.77 4.15 2.41
C LEU A 120 -5.05 4.06 3.93
N PRO A 121 -5.00 2.89 4.61
CA PRO A 121 -5.11 2.83 6.07
C PRO A 121 -4.06 3.67 6.83
N TRP A 122 -2.88 3.91 6.24
CA TRP A 122 -1.84 4.77 6.83
C TRP A 122 -2.01 6.25 6.50
N ASN A 123 -2.90 6.60 5.56
CA ASN A 123 -3.21 7.99 5.22
C ASN A 123 -4.73 8.20 5.00
N PRO A 124 -5.52 8.15 6.08
CA PRO A 124 -6.98 8.26 5.99
C PRO A 124 -7.48 9.56 5.37
N ALA A 125 -6.74 10.68 5.45
CA ALA A 125 -7.16 11.93 4.80
C ALA A 125 -7.26 11.80 3.28
N ALA A 126 -6.48 10.93 2.64
CA ALA A 126 -6.55 10.70 1.20
C ALA A 126 -7.98 10.31 0.75
N LEU A 127 -8.69 9.53 1.56
CA LEU A 127 -10.09 9.16 1.28
C LEU A 127 -11.03 10.36 1.18
N LEU A 128 -10.73 11.44 1.90
CA LEU A 128 -11.54 12.66 1.95
C LEU A 128 -11.07 13.73 0.96
N THR A 129 -9.76 13.79 0.69
CA THR A 129 -9.14 14.94 -0.01
C THR A 129 -8.56 14.62 -1.37
N ASN A 130 -8.33 13.35 -1.71
CA ASN A 130 -7.73 12.99 -3.00
C ASN A 130 -8.83 12.90 -4.08
N PRO A 131 -8.84 13.82 -5.07
CA PRO A 131 -9.87 13.86 -6.11
C PRO A 131 -9.66 12.83 -7.22
N GLU A 132 -8.58 12.05 -7.20
CA GLU A 132 -8.31 10.97 -8.16
C GLU A 132 -9.01 9.67 -7.76
N LEU A 133 -9.35 9.52 -6.47
CA LEU A 133 -10.00 8.32 -5.95
C LEU A 133 -11.45 8.22 -6.42
N ARG A 134 -11.86 7.00 -6.73
CA ARG A 134 -13.21 6.63 -7.12
C ARG A 134 -13.64 5.42 -6.30
N PHE A 135 -14.95 5.30 -6.09
CA PHE A 135 -15.51 4.33 -5.14
C PHE A 135 -16.72 3.59 -5.69
N ALA A 136 -16.88 2.35 -5.27
CA ALA A 136 -18.05 1.52 -5.57
C ALA A 136 -18.15 0.40 -4.54
N GLU A 137 -19.30 -0.25 -4.52
CA GLU A 137 -19.46 -1.49 -3.79
C GLU A 137 -18.58 -2.58 -4.41
N GLY A 138 -17.80 -3.24 -3.56
CA GLY A 138 -16.96 -4.37 -3.94
C GLY A 138 -17.60 -5.71 -3.55
N PRO A 139 -16.97 -6.83 -3.91
CA PRO A 139 -17.41 -8.17 -3.51
C PRO A 139 -17.43 -8.32 -1.98
N GLU A 140 -18.24 -9.25 -1.45
CA GLU A 140 -18.21 -9.63 -0.03
C GLU A 140 -18.41 -8.46 0.96
N GLY A 141 -19.14 -7.40 0.55
CA GLY A 141 -19.36 -6.21 1.37
C GLY A 141 -18.14 -5.31 1.54
N SER A 142 -17.09 -5.51 0.75
CA SER A 142 -15.96 -4.59 0.65
C SER A 142 -16.33 -3.29 -0.05
N VAL A 143 -15.46 -2.29 0.06
CA VAL A 143 -15.53 -1.06 -0.72
C VAL A 143 -14.38 -1.04 -1.72
N ARG A 144 -14.71 -1.03 -3.01
CA ARG A 144 -13.71 -0.89 -4.07
C ARG A 144 -13.24 0.56 -4.14
N VAL A 145 -11.94 0.75 -4.09
CA VAL A 145 -11.26 2.03 -4.33
C VAL A 145 -10.39 1.87 -5.58
N TRP A 146 -10.52 2.78 -6.55
CA TRP A 146 -9.68 2.77 -7.75
C TRP A 146 -9.25 4.18 -8.16
N THR A 147 -8.26 4.24 -9.04
CA THR A 147 -7.78 5.46 -9.68
C THR A 147 -7.47 5.19 -11.15
N GLY A 148 -7.58 6.19 -12.01
CA GLY A 148 -7.29 6.06 -13.45
C GLY A 148 -8.09 4.94 -14.11
N ASP A 149 -7.39 3.89 -14.55
CA ASP A 149 -8.00 2.70 -15.18
C ASP A 149 -8.80 1.86 -14.16
N PRO A 150 -10.02 1.37 -14.50
CA PRO A 150 -10.84 0.56 -13.61
C PRO A 150 -10.22 -0.77 -13.13
N ARG A 151 -9.12 -1.26 -13.74
CA ARG A 151 -8.37 -2.43 -13.26
C ARG A 151 -7.30 -2.05 -12.23
N THR A 152 -7.12 -0.77 -11.93
CA THR A 152 -6.18 -0.25 -10.93
C THR A 152 -6.94 0.02 -9.63
N TYR A 153 -7.28 -1.06 -8.93
CA TYR A 153 -8.15 -1.00 -7.76
C TYR A 153 -7.67 -1.88 -6.62
N VAL A 154 -8.15 -1.56 -5.42
CA VAL A 154 -8.18 -2.49 -4.28
C VAL A 154 -9.59 -2.53 -3.70
N ASP A 155 -10.00 -3.70 -3.24
CA ASP A 155 -11.19 -3.91 -2.43
C ASP A 155 -10.78 -3.81 -0.95
N ALA A 156 -11.26 -2.77 -0.28
CA ALA A 156 -11.02 -2.52 1.14
C ALA A 156 -12.09 -3.25 1.98
N HIS A 157 -11.65 -4.19 2.81
CA HIS A 157 -12.51 -4.91 3.73
C HIS A 157 -12.38 -4.30 5.13
N LEU A 158 -13.54 -3.95 5.69
CA LEU A 158 -13.64 -3.39 7.02
C LEU A 158 -14.11 -4.47 8.01
N ASP A 159 -13.62 -4.42 9.24
CA ASP A 159 -14.15 -5.24 10.33
C ASP A 159 -15.45 -4.66 10.92
N GLU A 160 -16.01 -5.31 11.95
CA GLU A 160 -17.22 -4.84 12.64
C GLU A 160 -17.03 -3.49 13.33
N ALA A 161 -15.79 -3.17 13.71
CA ALA A 161 -15.45 -1.86 14.24
C ALA A 161 -15.33 -0.81 13.12
N GLY A 162 -15.35 -1.19 11.84
CA GLY A 162 -15.17 -0.28 10.71
C GLY A 162 -13.70 0.10 10.47
N ASP A 163 -12.74 -0.69 10.96
CA ASP A 163 -11.32 -0.54 10.60
C ASP A 163 -11.02 -1.30 9.31
N ILE A 164 -10.24 -0.69 8.40
CA ILE A 164 -9.73 -1.40 7.22
C ILE A 164 -8.69 -2.40 7.70
N VAL A 165 -9.04 -3.69 7.66
CA VAL A 165 -8.18 -4.80 8.13
C VAL A 165 -7.54 -5.56 6.97
N ARG A 166 -8.06 -5.39 5.75
CA ARG A 166 -7.54 -6.02 4.55
C ARG A 166 -7.80 -5.17 3.31
N THR A 167 -6.82 -5.11 2.43
CA THR A 167 -6.97 -4.64 1.04
C THR A 167 -6.65 -5.78 0.10
N TYR A 168 -7.38 -5.88 -1.01
CA TYR A 168 -7.29 -7.01 -1.93
C TYR A 168 -7.42 -6.59 -3.38
N SER A 169 -6.71 -7.27 -4.28
CA SER A 169 -6.95 -7.13 -5.72
C SER A 169 -6.55 -8.38 -6.48
N GLU A 170 -7.29 -8.69 -7.54
CA GLU A 170 -7.00 -9.81 -8.45
C GLU A 170 -6.19 -9.38 -9.67
N THR A 171 -6.02 -8.07 -9.87
CA THR A 171 -5.50 -7.54 -11.11
C THR A 171 -4.01 -7.20 -11.03
N ARG A 172 -3.36 -7.27 -9.87
CA ARG A 172 -1.96 -6.88 -9.71
C ARG A 172 -1.07 -7.85 -10.49
N SER A 173 -0.21 -7.34 -11.36
CA SER A 173 0.71 -8.20 -12.11
C SER A 173 1.86 -8.68 -11.25
N MET A 174 2.22 -9.94 -11.43
CA MET A 174 3.44 -10.57 -10.92
C MET A 174 4.44 -10.75 -12.09
N GLY A 175 4.69 -9.67 -12.84
CA GLY A 175 5.56 -9.70 -14.02
C GLY A 175 5.06 -10.68 -15.08
N ASP A 176 5.94 -11.56 -15.57
CA ASP A 176 5.66 -12.53 -16.62
C ASP A 176 4.54 -13.53 -16.26
N ALA A 177 4.28 -13.75 -14.97
CA ALA A 177 3.18 -14.61 -14.53
C ALA A 177 1.80 -13.97 -14.74
N GLY A 178 1.75 -12.67 -15.04
CA GLY A 178 0.53 -11.91 -15.26
C GLY A 178 -0.21 -11.56 -13.97
N PRO A 179 -1.50 -11.18 -14.06
CA PRO A 179 -2.32 -10.81 -12.91
C PRO A 179 -2.48 -11.95 -11.91
N ALA A 180 -2.28 -11.66 -10.63
CA ALA A 180 -2.46 -12.61 -9.54
C ALA A 180 -3.13 -11.94 -8.32
N PRO A 181 -3.91 -12.70 -7.53
CA PRO A 181 -4.46 -12.21 -6.27
C PRO A 181 -3.39 -11.73 -5.30
N TRP A 182 -3.58 -10.50 -4.82
CA TRP A 182 -2.66 -9.78 -3.95
C TRP A 182 -3.41 -9.15 -2.78
N GLU A 183 -2.86 -9.22 -1.58
CA GLU A 183 -3.49 -8.64 -0.39
C GLU A 183 -2.51 -7.93 0.53
N GLY A 184 -3.01 -6.88 1.17
CA GLY A 184 -2.46 -6.28 2.39
C GLY A 184 -3.34 -6.63 3.58
N ARG A 185 -2.74 -6.89 4.74
CA ARG A 185 -3.44 -7.06 6.03
C ARG A 185 -2.93 -6.05 7.04
N PHE A 186 -3.83 -5.56 7.89
CA PHE A 186 -3.57 -4.49 8.84
C PHE A 186 -4.08 -4.87 10.22
N SER A 187 -3.31 -4.54 11.25
CA SER A 187 -3.67 -4.83 12.64
C SER A 187 -3.02 -3.83 13.60
N ASP A 188 -3.40 -3.95 14.88
CA ASP A 188 -2.86 -3.14 15.98
C ASP A 188 -3.00 -1.63 15.74
N TYR A 189 -4.23 -1.18 15.51
CA TYR A 189 -4.52 0.24 15.36
C TYR A 189 -4.21 1.01 16.65
N ALA A 190 -3.42 2.08 16.53
CA ALA A 190 -3.08 2.96 17.63
C ALA A 190 -2.89 4.41 17.16
N ASP A 191 -2.93 5.33 18.13
CA ASP A 191 -2.70 6.75 17.90
C ASP A 191 -1.20 7.02 17.74
N LEU A 192 -0.79 7.49 16.57
CA LEU A 192 0.59 7.80 16.22
C LEU A 192 0.65 9.04 15.33
N GLY A 193 1.48 10.02 15.67
CA GLY A 193 1.73 11.18 14.81
C GLY A 193 0.53 12.10 14.54
N GLY A 194 -0.55 11.98 15.32
CA GLY A 194 -1.80 12.70 15.08
C GLY A 194 -2.80 11.95 14.18
N LEU A 195 -2.58 10.66 13.93
CA LEU A 195 -3.52 9.78 13.25
C LEU A 195 -3.75 8.52 14.09
N ARG A 196 -4.88 7.85 13.91
CA ARG A 196 -5.05 6.47 14.36
C ARG A 196 -4.85 5.55 13.16
N VAL A 197 -3.81 4.73 13.18
CA VAL A 197 -3.38 3.92 12.02
C VAL A 197 -2.99 2.51 12.45
N PRO A 198 -3.02 1.51 11.55
CA PRO A 198 -2.51 0.19 11.89
C PRO A 198 -1.00 0.25 12.10
N CYS A 199 -0.54 -0.17 13.28
CA CYS A 199 0.90 -0.22 13.57
C CYS A 199 1.57 -1.46 12.99
N ARG A 200 0.82 -2.45 12.52
CA ARG A 200 1.36 -3.64 11.84
C ARG A 200 0.70 -3.86 10.48
N GLY A 201 1.53 -4.28 9.51
CA GLY A 201 1.09 -4.65 8.18
C GLY A 201 1.76 -5.92 7.67
N GLU A 202 1.06 -6.63 6.79
CA GLU A 202 1.57 -7.79 6.04
C GLU A 202 1.17 -7.64 4.57
N VAL A 203 2.01 -8.11 3.65
CA VAL A 203 1.70 -8.16 2.22
C VAL A 203 1.94 -9.57 1.68
N SER A 204 0.96 -10.07 0.92
CA SER A 204 0.95 -11.45 0.44
C SER A 204 0.43 -11.57 -0.98
N TRP A 205 0.96 -12.54 -1.71
CA TRP A 205 0.32 -13.11 -2.90
C TRP A 205 -0.52 -14.33 -2.51
N LEU A 206 -1.71 -14.48 -3.08
CA LEU A 206 -2.52 -15.69 -2.91
C LEU A 206 -2.37 -16.56 -4.15
N LEU A 207 -1.40 -17.46 -4.09
CA LEU A 207 -1.02 -18.34 -5.20
C LEU A 207 -1.80 -19.66 -5.14
N PRO A 208 -1.89 -20.42 -6.25
CA PRO A 208 -2.45 -21.76 -6.25
C PRO A 208 -1.79 -22.69 -5.23
N GLU A 209 -0.50 -22.51 -4.97
CA GLU A 209 0.30 -23.28 -4.00
C GLU A 209 0.09 -22.83 -2.55
N GLY A 210 -0.57 -21.68 -2.35
CA GLY A 210 -0.89 -21.12 -1.05
C GLY A 210 -0.52 -19.65 -0.88
N ARG A 211 -0.82 -19.11 0.30
CA ARG A 211 -0.50 -17.73 0.67
C ARG A 211 1.01 -17.53 0.79
N PHE A 212 1.58 -16.71 -0.08
CA PHE A 212 2.97 -16.28 -0.03
C PHE A 212 3.08 -14.87 0.57
N GLU A 213 3.20 -14.80 1.89
CA GLU A 213 3.56 -13.58 2.60
C GLU A 213 5.03 -13.25 2.34
N TYR A 214 5.31 -12.07 1.79
CA TYR A 214 6.66 -11.67 1.39
C TYR A 214 7.17 -10.42 2.13
N TRP A 215 6.28 -9.67 2.78
CA TRP A 215 6.60 -8.49 3.59
C TRP A 215 5.75 -8.48 4.85
N ARG A 216 6.37 -8.10 5.96
CA ARG A 216 5.69 -7.75 7.21
C ARG A 216 6.47 -6.66 7.91
N GLY A 217 5.78 -5.66 8.44
CA GLY A 217 6.39 -4.49 9.03
C GLY A 217 5.58 -3.89 10.17
N GLU A 218 6.29 -3.14 11.00
CA GLU A 218 5.76 -2.34 12.09
C GLU A 218 6.06 -0.86 11.82
N ILE A 219 5.08 0.01 12.09
CA ILE A 219 5.25 1.46 12.00
C ILE A 219 5.83 1.96 13.32
N THR A 220 7.08 2.43 13.29
CA THR A 220 7.80 2.86 14.49
C THR A 220 7.64 4.35 14.78
N SER A 221 7.36 5.14 13.74
CA SER A 221 7.14 6.58 13.83
C SER A 221 6.22 7.05 12.70
N LEU A 222 5.43 8.09 12.97
CA LEU A 222 4.60 8.76 11.99
C LEU A 222 4.57 10.26 12.27
N LYS A 223 4.64 11.06 11.21
CA LYS A 223 4.40 12.50 11.24
C LYS A 223 3.51 12.94 10.09
N CYS A 224 2.63 13.89 10.37
CA CYS A 224 1.86 14.61 9.35
C CYS A 224 2.62 15.87 8.95
N GLU A 225 2.83 16.09 7.65
CA GLU A 225 3.46 17.29 7.10
C GLU A 225 2.47 18.05 6.19
N SER A 226 2.49 19.37 6.28
CA SER A 226 1.61 20.28 5.52
C SER A 226 2.17 20.65 4.15
#